data_AF-A0A6H1R9H1-F1
#
_entry.id   AF-A0A6H1R9H1-F1
#
_cell.length_a   1.000
_cell.length_b   1.000
_cell.length_c   1.000
_cell.angle_alpha   90.00
_cell.angle_beta   90.00
_cell.angle_gamma   90.00
#
_symmetry.space_group_name_H-M   'P 1'
#
loop_
_entity.id
_entity.type
_entity.pdbx_description
1 polymer ?
#
loop_
_entity_poly.entity_id
_entity_poly.type
_entity_poly.pdbx_seq_one_letter_code
_entity_poly.pdbx_strand_id
1 'polypeptide(L)'
;MEEASAFHVTARCPGDSPMLPVGTVPSCLLSVLEGVRSVFTAPTFATFASLVTGLLAATGPRTVTGMWSAAGLAGRCHHARAHRFFSHARWSLDSLGLLLARLVVAASSRPGKP
;
A
#
# COMPACT_ATOMS: atom_id res chain seq x y z
N MET A 1 17.57 17.75 -5.95
CA MET A 1 18.47 16.63 -5.55
C MET A 1 17.74 15.89 -4.44
N GLU A 2 16.66 15.20 -4.80
CA GLU A 2 15.79 14.51 -3.85
C GLU A 2 15.87 13.03 -4.19
N GLU A 3 16.70 12.35 -3.43
CA GLU A 3 16.91 10.90 -3.47
C GLU A 3 15.55 10.23 -3.18
N ALA A 4 14.87 9.83 -4.26
CA ALA A 4 13.68 9.01 -4.21
C ALA A 4 14.08 7.63 -3.65
N SER A 5 14.06 7.55 -2.31
CA SER A 5 14.37 6.35 -1.55
C SER A 5 13.45 5.21 -2.02
N ALA A 6 14.00 4.33 -2.85
CA ALA A 6 13.33 3.18 -3.44
C ALA A 6 13.12 2.11 -2.34
N PHE A 7 12.04 2.26 -1.58
CA PHE A 7 11.64 1.26 -0.62
C PHE A 7 10.95 0.09 -1.35
N HIS A 8 11.54 -1.10 -1.25
CA HIS A 8 11.05 -2.33 -1.87
C HIS A 8 9.80 -2.87 -1.13
N VAL A 9 8.60 -2.52 -1.61
CA VAL A 9 7.37 -3.25 -1.25
C VAL A 9 7.40 -4.60 -1.98
N THR A 10 8.04 -5.59 -1.39
CA THR A 10 8.05 -6.97 -1.91
C THR A 10 6.84 -7.72 -1.38
N ALA A 11 5.78 -7.79 -2.19
CA ALA A 11 4.80 -8.85 -2.05
C ALA A 11 5.50 -10.16 -2.46
N ARG A 12 6.23 -10.81 -1.54
CA ARG A 12 6.92 -12.07 -1.82
C ARG A 12 5.91 -13.16 -2.13
N CYS A 13 5.79 -13.54 -3.39
CA CYS A 13 5.27 -14.83 -3.80
C CYS A 13 6.41 -15.86 -3.72
N PRO A 14 6.18 -17.09 -3.22
CA PRO A 14 7.22 -18.11 -3.21
C PRO A 14 7.58 -18.47 -4.67
N GLY A 15 8.81 -18.16 -5.08
CA GLY A 15 9.34 -18.43 -6.42
C GLY A 15 9.75 -17.21 -7.27
N ASP A 16 9.59 -15.98 -6.77
CA ASP A 16 9.76 -14.77 -7.59
C ASP A 16 11.18 -14.18 -7.47
N SER A 17 11.96 -14.22 -8.55
CA SER A 17 13.19 -13.42 -8.73
C SER A 17 12.81 -11.94 -8.90
N PRO A 18 13.58 -10.99 -8.34
CA PRO A 18 13.22 -9.58 -8.31
C PRO A 18 13.45 -8.93 -9.67
N MET A 19 12.48 -9.07 -10.58
CA MET A 19 12.45 -8.32 -11.83
C MET A 19 11.01 -7.79 -12.01
N LEU A 20 10.72 -6.66 -11.36
CA LEU A 20 9.71 -5.71 -11.83
C LEU A 20 10.26 -4.29 -11.78
N PRO A 21 9.84 -3.44 -12.73
CA PRO A 21 10.18 -2.04 -12.71
C PRO A 21 9.60 -1.41 -11.45
N VAL A 22 10.45 -0.62 -10.82
CA VAL A 22 10.17 0.22 -9.67
C VAL A 22 8.93 1.07 -9.96
N GLY A 23 7.79 0.66 -9.41
CA GLY A 23 6.64 1.54 -9.35
C GLY A 23 7.01 2.65 -8.38
N THR A 24 7.34 3.83 -8.90
CA THR A 24 7.67 5.03 -8.12
C THR A 24 6.49 5.38 -7.23
N VAL A 25 6.44 4.77 -6.04
CA VAL A 25 5.47 5.15 -5.01
C VAL A 25 5.84 6.58 -4.61
N PRO A 26 4.92 7.55 -4.75
CA PRO A 26 5.20 8.93 -4.36
C PRO A 26 5.65 8.98 -2.89
N SER A 27 6.64 9.81 -2.58
CA SER A 27 7.17 9.95 -1.21
C SER A 27 6.09 10.29 -0.18
N CYS A 28 5.11 11.11 -0.56
CA CYS A 28 3.94 11.39 0.28
C CYS A 28 3.12 10.13 0.61
N LEU A 29 2.93 9.23 -0.37
CA LEU A 29 2.23 7.96 -0.15
C LEU A 29 3.05 7.05 0.77
N LEU A 30 4.38 7.02 0.63
CA LEU A 30 5.25 6.27 1.53
C LEU A 30 5.14 6.75 2.98
N SER A 31 5.16 8.07 3.21
CA SER A 31 5.00 8.64 4.57
C SER A 31 3.68 8.22 5.22
N VAL A 32 2.59 8.18 4.45
CA VAL A 32 1.28 7.71 4.95
C VAL A 32 1.29 6.21 5.23
N LEU A 33 1.90 5.41 4.34
CA LEU A 33 2.00 3.96 4.51
C LEU A 33 2.84 3.58 5.74
N GLU A 34 3.99 4.22 5.96
CA GLU A 34 4.79 4.01 7.17
C GLU A 34 4.02 4.41 8.43
N GLY A 35 3.24 5.50 8.37
CA GLY A 35 2.38 5.93 9.47
C GLY A 35 1.34 4.88 9.89
N VAL A 36 0.86 4.05 8.95
CA VAL A 36 -0.11 2.98 9.23
C VAL A 36 0.52 1.60 9.43
N ARG A 37 1.83 1.48 9.27
CA ARG A 37 2.56 0.20 9.32
C ARG A 37 2.35 -0.56 10.64
N SER A 38 2.19 0.16 11.75
CA SER A 38 2.01 -0.43 13.09
C SER A 38 0.73 -1.25 13.25
N VAL A 39 -0.27 -1.05 12.39
CA VAL A 39 -1.56 -1.79 12.42
C VAL A 39 -1.47 -3.11 11.63
N PHE A 40 -0.41 -3.28 10.83
CA PHE A 40 -0.24 -4.44 9.95
C PHE A 40 0.93 -5.32 10.38
N THR A 41 0.83 -6.62 10.09
CA THR A 41 1.99 -7.52 10.12
C THR A 41 2.81 -7.38 8.83
N ALA A 42 4.10 -7.75 8.86
CA ALA A 42 5.00 -7.61 7.71
C ALA A 42 4.44 -8.11 6.36
N PRO A 43 3.84 -9.32 6.23
CA PRO A 43 3.27 -9.78 4.95
C PRO A 43 1.94 -9.09 4.59
N THR A 44 1.16 -8.69 5.59
CA THR A 44 -0.12 -7.98 5.41
C THR A 44 0.13 -6.54 4.92
N PHE A 45 1.15 -5.88 5.44
CA PHE A 45 1.56 -4.53 5.04
C PHE A 45 1.97 -4.48 3.56
N ALA A 46 2.80 -5.43 3.10
CA ALA A 46 3.21 -5.47 1.70
C ALA A 46 2.01 -5.65 0.75
N THR A 47 1.05 -6.48 1.13
CA THR A 47 -0.18 -6.70 0.36
C THR A 47 -1.04 -5.43 0.34
N PHE A 48 -1.22 -4.78 1.49
CA PHE A 48 -1.94 -3.51 1.59
C PHE A 48 -1.30 -2.40 0.74
N ALA A 49 0.02 -2.20 0.89
CA ALA A 49 0.76 -1.20 0.12
C ALA A 49 0.63 -1.45 -1.40
N SER A 50 0.72 -2.71 -1.85
CA SER A 50 0.51 -3.03 -3.27
C SER A 50 -0.91 -2.73 -3.75
N LEU A 51 -1.94 -3.01 -2.95
CA LEU A 51 -3.33 -2.69 -3.28
C LEU A 51 -3.58 -1.18 -3.32
N VAL A 52 -3.03 -0.42 -2.39
CA VAL A 52 -3.15 1.05 -2.37
C VAL A 52 -2.43 1.67 -3.56
N THR A 53 -1.22 1.20 -3.89
CA THR A 53 -0.52 1.65 -5.10
C THR A 53 -1.32 1.31 -6.36
N GLY A 54 -1.88 0.10 -6.43
CA GLY A 54 -2.79 -0.30 -7.51
C GLY A 54 -4.07 0.53 -7.58
N LEU A 55 -4.63 0.93 -6.44
CA LEU A 55 -5.80 1.83 -6.36
C LEU A 55 -5.50 3.19 -6.97
N LEU A 56 -4.35 3.78 -6.64
CA LEU A 56 -3.95 5.09 -7.16
C LEU A 56 -3.58 5.01 -8.65
N ALA A 57 -2.92 3.93 -9.08
CA ALA A 57 -2.54 3.71 -10.47
C ALA A 57 -3.72 3.28 -11.36
N ALA A 58 -4.78 2.70 -10.78
CA ALA A 58 -5.94 2.25 -11.54
C ALA A 58 -6.72 3.42 -12.17
N THR A 59 -6.72 3.46 -13.49
CA THR A 59 -7.59 4.30 -14.34
C THR A 59 -8.93 3.63 -14.66
N GLY A 60 -9.09 2.35 -14.30
CA GLY A 60 -10.31 1.54 -14.48
C GLY A 60 -11.08 1.27 -13.17
N PRO A 61 -11.95 0.24 -13.14
CA PRO A 61 -12.79 -0.04 -11.98
C PRO A 61 -11.96 -0.32 -10.73
N ARG A 62 -12.32 0.35 -9.62
CA ARG A 62 -11.64 0.31 -8.32
C ARG A 62 -11.99 -0.95 -7.51
N THR A 63 -12.07 -2.10 -8.18
CA THR A 63 -12.33 -3.40 -7.55
C THR A 63 -11.04 -4.01 -7.02
N VAL A 64 -11.12 -4.96 -6.09
CA VAL A 64 -9.94 -5.65 -5.53
C VAL A 64 -9.09 -6.30 -6.62
N THR A 65 -9.73 -6.96 -7.59
CA THR A 65 -9.06 -7.54 -8.76
C THR A 65 -8.51 -6.47 -9.70
N GLY A 66 -9.22 -5.36 -9.91
CA GLY A 66 -8.74 -4.22 -10.71
C GLY A 66 -7.49 -3.57 -10.11
N MET A 67 -7.49 -3.32 -8.80
CA MET A 67 -6.33 -2.82 -8.05
C MET A 67 -5.16 -3.79 -8.11
N TRP A 68 -5.42 -5.09 -7.96
CA TRP A 68 -4.40 -6.13 -8.06
C TRP A 68 -3.74 -6.15 -9.45
N SER A 69 -4.54 -6.04 -10.51
CA SER A 69 -4.05 -5.96 -11.88
C SER A 69 -3.29 -4.66 -12.13
N ALA A 70 -3.81 -3.52 -11.68
CA ALA A 70 -3.17 -2.21 -11.81
C ALA A 70 -1.86 -2.09 -11.02
N ALA A 71 -1.73 -2.85 -9.93
CA ALA A 71 -0.47 -2.99 -9.18
C ALA A 71 0.57 -3.87 -9.89
N GLY A 72 0.27 -4.41 -11.08
CA GLY A 72 1.16 -5.31 -11.81
C GLY A 72 1.25 -6.72 -11.22
N LEU A 73 0.31 -7.11 -10.35
CA LEU A 73 0.31 -8.41 -9.67
C LEU A 73 -0.53 -9.47 -10.39
N ALA A 74 -1.32 -9.08 -11.40
CA ALA A 74 -2.02 -10.04 -12.26
C ALA A 74 -1.03 -10.97 -12.97
N GLY A 75 -1.30 -12.29 -12.93
CA GLY A 75 -0.43 -13.32 -13.51
C GLY A 75 0.83 -13.66 -12.68
N ARG A 76 1.24 -12.80 -11.73
CA ARG A 76 2.40 -13.05 -10.85
C ARG A 76 2.05 -13.68 -9.53
N CYS A 77 0.90 -13.28 -8.98
CA CYS A 77 0.41 -13.77 -7.71
C CYS A 77 -1.10 -14.05 -7.83
N HIS A 78 -1.55 -15.16 -7.24
CA HIS A 78 -2.95 -15.54 -7.28
C HIS A 78 -3.82 -14.47 -6.61
N HIS A 79 -4.88 -14.02 -7.31
CA HIS A 79 -5.86 -13.06 -6.78
C HIS A 79 -6.48 -13.49 -5.44
N ALA A 80 -6.47 -14.79 -5.15
CA ALA A 80 -6.85 -15.36 -3.85
C ALA A 80 -6.06 -14.73 -2.68
N ARG A 81 -4.85 -14.23 -2.89
CA ARG A 81 -4.07 -13.53 -1.86
C ARG A 81 -4.70 -12.20 -1.47
N ALA A 82 -5.25 -11.45 -2.44
CA ALA A 82 -5.99 -10.22 -2.16
C ALA A 82 -7.27 -10.52 -1.34
N HIS A 83 -8.01 -11.55 -1.73
CA HIS A 83 -9.20 -11.97 -0.98
C HIS A 83 -8.84 -12.48 0.42
N ARG A 84 -7.76 -13.27 0.57
CA ARG A 84 -7.26 -13.69 1.89
C ARG A 84 -6.80 -12.52 2.75
N PHE A 85 -6.27 -11.45 2.15
CA PHE A 85 -5.96 -10.22 2.89
C PHE A 85 -7.22 -9.59 3.49
N PHE A 86 -8.31 -9.49 2.72
CA PHE A 86 -9.57 -8.93 3.23
C PHE A 86 -10.31 -9.87 4.19
N SER A 87 -10.21 -11.19 4.00
CA SER A 87 -10.99 -12.17 4.77
C SER A 87 -10.24 -12.78 5.97
N HIS A 88 -8.92 -12.93 5.91
CA HIS A 88 -8.12 -13.66 6.92
C HIS A 88 -7.06 -12.82 7.63
N ALA A 89 -6.69 -11.65 7.11
CA ALA A 89 -5.64 -10.89 7.77
C ALA A 89 -6.16 -10.26 9.07
N ARG A 90 -5.32 -10.31 10.10
CA ARG A 90 -5.59 -9.67 11.39
C ARG A 90 -5.27 -8.18 11.31
N TRP A 91 -6.20 -7.39 10.82
CA TRP A 91 -6.16 -5.92 10.90
C TRP A 91 -7.56 -5.40 11.23
N SER A 92 -7.64 -4.26 11.91
CA SER A 92 -8.90 -3.61 12.29
C SER A 92 -9.11 -2.38 11.39
N LEU A 93 -10.25 -2.34 10.71
CA LEU A 93 -10.68 -1.19 9.90
C LEU A 93 -10.74 0.08 10.75
N ASP A 94 -11.26 -0.01 11.98
CA ASP A 94 -11.34 1.12 12.90
C ASP A 94 -9.96 1.63 13.30
N SER A 95 -9.03 0.72 13.61
CA SER A 95 -7.66 1.09 13.98
C SER A 95 -6.92 1.75 12.82
N LEU A 96 -7.10 1.22 11.60
CA LEU A 96 -6.54 1.81 10.38
C LEU A 96 -7.14 3.18 10.10
N GLY A 97 -8.48 3.31 10.16
CA GLY A 97 -9.20 4.56 9.93
C GLY A 97 -8.82 5.64 10.93
N LEU A 98 -8.69 5.28 12.22
CA LEU A 98 -8.27 6.21 13.26
C LEU A 98 -6.85 6.72 13.03
N LEU A 99 -5.92 5.84 12.63
CA LEU A 99 -4.54 6.21 12.37
C LEU A 99 -4.41 7.09 11.13
N LEU A 100 -5.16 6.77 10.06
CA LEU A 100 -5.28 7.62 8.87
C LEU A 100 -5.86 8.99 9.22
N ALA A 101 -6.92 9.04 10.03
CA ALA A 101 -7.52 10.30 10.47
C ALA A 101 -6.51 11.15 11.27
N ARG A 102 -5.74 10.53 12.17
CA ARG A 102 -4.65 11.21 12.91
C ARG A 102 -3.58 11.77 11.98
N LEU A 103 -3.18 11.01 10.95
CA LEU A 103 -2.21 11.47 9.95
C LEU A 103 -2.76 12.66 9.16
N VAL A 104 -4.04 12.62 8.76
CA VAL A 104 -4.70 13.73 8.06
C VAL A 104 -4.79 14.97 8.94
N VAL A 105 -5.17 14.83 10.21
CA VAL A 105 -5.22 15.94 11.18
C VAL A 105 -3.82 16.52 11.43
N ALA A 106 -2.80 15.68 11.57
CA ALA A 106 -1.42 16.15 11.72
C ALA A 106 -0.93 16.90 10.47
N ALA A 107 -1.28 16.41 9.28
CA ALA A 107 -0.91 17.06 8.02
C ALA A 107 -1.66 18.38 7.79
N SER A 108 -2.93 18.46 8.17
CA SER A 108 -3.74 19.68 8.05
C SER A 108 -3.39 20.71 9.11
N SER A 109 -2.97 20.26 10.29
CA SER A 109 -2.50 21.11 11.38
C SER A 109 -1.13 21.73 11.14
N ARG A 110 -0.62 21.78 9.89
CA ARG A 110 0.55 22.60 9.55
C ARG A 110 0.26 24.01 10.09
N PRO A 111 0.93 24.45 11.17
CA PRO A 111 0.66 25.77 11.72
C PRO A 111 0.97 26.76 10.61
N GLY A 112 -0.03 27.55 10.22
CA GLY A 112 0.19 28.68 9.33
C GLY A 112 1.35 29.47 9.91
N LYS A 113 2.42 29.64 9.12
CA LYS A 113 3.53 30.51 9.53
C LYS A 113 2.92 31.89 9.87
N PRO A 114 3.32 32.52 10.99
CA PRO A 114 2.96 33.90 11.27
C PRO A 114 3.50 34.84 10.19
#